data_AF-A0A939PE27-F1
#
_entry.id   AF-A0A939PE27-F1
#
_cell.length_a   1.000
_cell.length_b   1.000
_cell.length_c   1.000
_cell.angle_alpha   90.00
_cell.angle_beta   90.00
_cell.angle_gamma   90.00
#
_symmetry.space_group_name_H-M   'P 1'
#
loop_
_entity.id
_entity.type
_entity.pdbx_description
1 polymer ?
#
loop_
_entity_poly.entity_id
_entity_poly.type
_entity_poly.pdbx_seq_one_letter_code
_entity_poly.pdbx_strand_id
1 'polypeptide(L)'
;MGFGFRVGVPGASVRVSTRGVRASAGPRIARVSVGSGGTRVSSGMGPFYASSSAGGRRRTSTRKSTRNRTVGPSPAQLERARRQAERAQQEAERDAAIAQLRELRQQTTSVHLVNYPPLQAPQVPRPPQLGLPWALTEARAFHLRGVGRFARAERAAATRAAEHDAAEFLAAEQARLHQEHQRLSGEADQWWQALLANDEVTVCEAVNVAFSDNPAAGCAVGVEENVLSIVLRQQDIDSLPEQAPGLTPSGRPTLKKLTKRDRNLWWLNIMGSNVIATLKEAFATAPAIVAIDLAVLTRIPENQRLGIVAYGRWSRQAVQSTAWRTAEDALRFLDLGQDVACAVTTTSSGNLSTTIKPLNADRIPGLQALLDNAVDESATNASPLAEIESQLRPRPDGPAGGQSTADPYSLQSFEAWKQASSATPPAPPAPQRPMAPTTLIPGQTVELPEMAQQGLLITFTFAGADADLTLLLTGRDGRVIGDEDFVFYNQPSTAQGAARLLGKQPEGPFLVERAAVHLAALPGHLHRVIVSINMDVETGLTCGALTHSTLHMQSADGSVWAFEAPADPKIRAMVIAELYRHTTGQGAVWKLRALGQGWADGLDGLARSHGVEVD
;
A
#
# COMPACT_ATOMS: atom_id res chain seq x y z
N MET A 1 16.34 -3.65 -3.38
CA MET A 1 16.12 -2.72 -4.51
C MET A 1 14.93 -3.23 -5.30
N GLY A 2 13.72 -2.87 -4.88
CA GLY A 2 12.50 -3.13 -5.63
C GLY A 2 12.17 -1.91 -6.48
N PHE A 3 12.13 -2.07 -7.80
CA PHE A 3 11.64 -1.03 -8.70
C PHE A 3 10.11 -1.19 -8.83
N GLY A 4 9.36 -0.22 -8.31
CA GLY A 4 7.92 -0.12 -8.52
C GLY A 4 7.50 1.34 -8.58
N PHE A 5 6.81 1.74 -9.66
CA PHE A 5 6.18 3.06 -9.75
C PHE A 5 4.65 2.96 -9.78
N ARG A 6 3.99 3.68 -8.86
CA ARG A 6 2.54 3.89 -8.81
C ARG A 6 2.12 4.94 -9.83
N VAL A 7 1.01 4.70 -10.54
CA VAL A 7 0.20 5.79 -11.11
C VAL A 7 -1.23 5.59 -10.68
N GLY A 8 -1.74 6.53 -9.87
CA GLY A 8 -3.04 6.43 -9.20
C GLY A 8 -4.25 6.56 -10.12
N VAL A 9 -5.25 5.69 -9.91
CA VAL A 9 -6.74 5.84 -9.91
C VAL A 9 -7.29 4.53 -9.27
N PRO A 10 -8.35 4.52 -8.42
CA PRO A 10 -8.48 3.57 -7.30
C PRO A 10 -8.98 2.16 -7.64
N GLY A 11 -8.47 1.14 -6.95
CA GLY A 11 -8.96 -0.25 -6.98
C GLY A 11 -8.13 -1.25 -7.82
N ALA A 12 -6.84 -1.43 -7.49
CA ALA A 12 -5.82 -2.38 -8.03
C ALA A 12 -4.70 -1.79 -8.94
N SER A 13 -3.45 -2.27 -8.77
CA SER A 13 -2.25 -1.83 -9.51
C SER A 13 -1.35 -2.98 -10.00
N VAL A 14 -1.04 -3.05 -11.32
CA VAL A 14 0.26 -3.40 -11.98
C VAL A 14 0.21 -2.90 -13.47
N ARG A 15 1.32 -2.40 -14.07
CA ARG A 15 1.37 -1.73 -15.40
C ARG A 15 2.59 -2.12 -16.26
N VAL A 16 2.44 -2.25 -17.61
CA VAL A 16 3.43 -1.80 -18.66
C VAL A 16 2.73 -1.50 -20.03
N SER A 17 3.24 -0.57 -20.87
CA SER A 17 2.52 0.11 -21.98
C SER A 17 2.42 -0.59 -23.38
N THR A 18 2.53 0.17 -24.48
CA THR A 18 1.43 0.55 -25.39
C THR A 18 0.74 -0.51 -26.27
N ARG A 19 0.99 -1.82 -26.13
CA ARG A 19 0.18 -2.88 -26.80
C ARG A 19 -0.12 -4.14 -25.98
N GLY A 20 0.07 -4.16 -24.66
CA GLY A 20 -0.43 -5.28 -23.84
C GLY A 20 -0.20 -5.17 -22.34
N VAL A 21 -1.32 -5.26 -21.60
CA VAL A 21 -1.49 -5.37 -20.13
C VAL A 21 -2.66 -6.34 -19.90
N ARG A 22 -2.57 -7.25 -18.91
CA ARG A 22 -3.68 -7.77 -18.04
C ARG A 22 -3.16 -8.94 -17.17
N ALA A 23 -3.71 -9.28 -15.99
CA ALA A 23 -5.08 -9.09 -15.49
C ALA A 23 -5.18 -8.95 -13.96
N SER A 24 -6.26 -8.29 -13.49
CA SER A 24 -7.09 -8.86 -12.43
C SER A 24 -8.57 -8.55 -12.69
N ALA A 25 -9.44 -9.41 -12.15
CA ALA A 25 -10.89 -9.36 -12.24
C ALA A 25 -11.47 -9.02 -10.86
N GLY A 26 -12.53 -8.21 -10.84
CA GLY A 26 -13.39 -8.02 -9.67
C GLY A 26 -14.10 -6.65 -9.68
N PRO A 27 -15.44 -6.59 -9.57
CA PRO A 27 -16.18 -5.34 -9.65
C PRO A 27 -16.08 -4.53 -8.34
N ARG A 28 -15.91 -3.21 -8.45
CA ARG A 28 -16.02 -2.26 -7.34
C ARG A 28 -17.42 -2.34 -6.73
N ILE A 29 -17.54 -2.74 -5.47
CA ILE A 29 -18.81 -2.62 -4.73
C ILE A 29 -18.99 -1.14 -4.35
N ALA A 30 -20.18 -0.61 -4.61
CA ALA A 30 -20.57 0.76 -4.29
C ALA A 30 -20.54 1.00 -2.77
N ARG A 31 -20.04 2.17 -2.34
CA ARG A 31 -20.17 2.63 -0.95
C ARG A 31 -21.43 3.48 -0.79
N VAL A 32 -22.13 3.27 0.33
CA VAL A 32 -23.25 4.10 0.79
C VAL A 32 -22.77 4.88 2.01
N SER A 33 -22.80 6.22 1.95
CA SER A 33 -22.56 7.08 3.10
C SER A 33 -23.89 7.62 3.63
N VAL A 34 -24.14 7.48 4.94
CA VAL A 34 -25.32 8.01 5.62
C VAL A 34 -24.90 9.20 6.48
N GLY A 35 -25.30 10.40 6.09
CA GLY A 35 -25.15 11.64 6.87
C GLY A 35 -26.51 12.30 7.09
N SER A 36 -26.57 13.29 7.97
CA SER A 36 -27.78 13.96 8.47
C SER A 36 -28.61 14.77 7.45
N GLY A 37 -28.43 14.51 6.14
CA GLY A 37 -29.12 15.18 5.03
C GLY A 37 -29.70 14.24 3.96
N GLY A 38 -29.90 12.95 4.27
CA GLY A 38 -30.49 11.97 3.35
C GLY A 38 -29.45 11.15 2.57
N THR A 39 -29.81 9.91 2.25
CA THR A 39 -28.97 8.94 1.53
C THR A 39 -28.67 9.42 0.11
N ARG A 40 -27.39 9.60 -0.23
CA ARG A 40 -26.96 9.92 -1.59
C ARG A 40 -26.17 8.73 -2.15
N VAL A 41 -26.66 8.15 -3.25
CA VAL A 41 -25.95 7.14 -4.05
C VAL A 41 -25.18 7.86 -5.14
N SER A 42 -23.85 7.71 -5.22
CA SER A 42 -23.09 8.14 -6.39
C SER A 42 -22.63 6.93 -7.20
N SER A 43 -23.22 6.73 -8.37
CA SER A 43 -22.69 5.88 -9.43
C SER A 43 -22.10 6.79 -10.51
N GLY A 44 -20.77 6.78 -10.64
CA GLY A 44 -20.08 7.53 -11.68
C GLY A 44 -20.09 6.77 -13.01
N MET A 45 -21.04 7.06 -13.89
CA MET A 45 -20.86 7.01 -15.35
C MET A 45 -21.12 8.43 -15.89
N GLY A 46 -20.41 8.85 -16.93
CA GLY A 46 -20.38 10.23 -17.46
C GLY A 46 -21.70 10.81 -18.06
N PRO A 47 -21.61 11.79 -18.98
CA PRO A 47 -21.97 13.18 -18.73
C PRO A 47 -23.36 13.58 -19.25
N PHE A 48 -24.44 13.12 -18.61
CA PHE A 48 -25.78 13.69 -18.86
C PHE A 48 -26.53 13.92 -17.55
N TYR A 49 -26.71 15.19 -17.21
CA TYR A 49 -27.68 15.62 -16.22
C TYR A 49 -29.08 15.49 -16.80
N ALA A 50 -29.91 14.64 -16.22
CA ALA A 50 -31.36 14.67 -16.41
C ALA A 50 -32.00 15.09 -15.08
N SER A 51 -32.27 16.39 -14.93
CA SER A 51 -33.18 16.89 -13.91
C SER A 51 -34.61 16.66 -14.39
N SER A 52 -35.33 15.71 -13.81
CA SER A 52 -36.79 15.72 -13.88
C SER A 52 -37.31 16.57 -12.74
N SER A 53 -37.44 17.87 -12.97
CA SER A 53 -38.39 18.66 -12.21
C SER A 53 -39.78 18.18 -12.60
N ALA A 54 -40.55 17.69 -11.63
CA ALA A 54 -42.01 17.63 -11.76
C ALA A 54 -42.55 19.08 -11.68
N GLY A 55 -42.17 19.90 -12.65
CA GLY A 55 -42.70 21.23 -12.91
C GLY A 55 -43.58 21.13 -14.14
N GLY A 56 -44.90 21.12 -13.94
CA GLY A 56 -45.88 21.00 -15.01
C GLY A 56 -45.64 22.03 -16.12
N ARG A 57 -45.47 21.56 -17.35
CA ARG A 57 -45.49 22.37 -18.57
C ARG A 57 -46.82 23.14 -18.64
N ARG A 58 -46.76 24.47 -18.51
CA ARG A 58 -47.82 25.36 -19.02
C ARG A 58 -47.85 25.23 -20.55
N ARG A 59 -48.81 24.45 -21.05
CA ARG A 59 -49.30 24.57 -22.43
C ARG A 59 -50.52 25.46 -22.43
N THR A 60 -50.40 26.62 -23.08
CA THR A 60 -51.50 27.50 -23.45
C THR A 60 -52.41 26.78 -24.44
N SER A 61 -53.63 26.49 -24.00
CA SER A 61 -54.74 26.06 -24.85
C SER A 61 -55.97 26.83 -24.40
N THR A 62 -56.35 27.82 -25.20
CA THR A 62 -57.58 28.59 -25.08
C THR A 62 -58.77 27.73 -25.47
N ARG A 63 -59.49 27.19 -24.48
CA ARG A 63 -60.89 26.78 -24.65
C ARG A 63 -61.73 27.24 -23.47
N LYS A 64 -62.64 28.18 -23.76
CA LYS A 64 -63.79 28.53 -22.93
C LYS A 64 -64.68 27.29 -22.79
N SER A 65 -64.95 26.84 -21.56
CA SER A 65 -66.21 26.18 -21.23
C SER A 65 -66.41 26.18 -19.71
N THR A 66 -67.57 26.71 -19.31
CA THR A 66 -68.33 26.45 -18.07
C THR A 66 -67.58 26.44 -16.74
N ARG A 67 -67.76 27.53 -15.97
CA ARG A 67 -67.43 27.61 -14.54
C ARG A 67 -68.30 26.61 -13.76
N ASN A 68 -67.85 25.36 -13.65
CA ASN A 68 -68.23 24.55 -12.50
C ASN A 68 -67.54 25.15 -11.28
N ARG A 69 -68.32 25.57 -10.29
CA ARG A 69 -67.83 25.93 -8.95
C ARG A 69 -67.15 24.69 -8.37
N THR A 70 -65.84 24.58 -8.53
CA THR A 70 -65.02 23.70 -7.71
C THR A 70 -65.06 24.23 -6.29
N VAL A 71 -65.96 23.66 -5.49
CA VAL A 71 -65.95 23.83 -4.02
C VAL A 71 -64.58 23.34 -3.56
N GLY A 72 -63.76 24.25 -3.02
CA GLY A 72 -62.47 23.87 -2.45
C GLY A 72 -62.67 22.82 -1.35
N PRO A 73 -61.72 21.89 -1.16
CA PRO A 73 -61.85 20.86 -0.14
C PRO A 73 -62.09 21.49 1.22
N SER A 74 -63.03 20.94 1.99
CA SER A 74 -63.30 21.43 3.33
C SER A 74 -62.08 21.22 4.23
N PRO A 75 -61.92 22.00 5.31
CA PRO A 75 -60.82 21.81 6.26
C PRO A 75 -60.68 20.36 6.75
N ALA A 76 -61.80 19.65 6.93
CA ALA A 76 -61.81 18.24 7.33
C ALA A 76 -61.40 17.26 6.21
N GLN A 77 -61.54 17.64 4.93
CA GLN A 77 -61.02 16.86 3.80
C GLN A 77 -59.51 17.05 3.65
N LEU A 78 -59.01 18.27 3.83
CA LEU A 78 -57.57 18.57 3.86
C LEU A 78 -56.86 17.84 5.00
N GLU A 79 -57.46 17.82 6.20
CA GLU A 79 -56.89 17.14 7.37
C GLU A 79 -56.82 15.60 7.19
N ARG A 80 -57.82 15.00 6.54
CA ARG A 80 -57.81 13.56 6.20
C ARG A 80 -56.76 13.24 5.15
N ALA A 81 -56.65 14.05 4.10
CA ALA A 81 -55.62 13.89 3.07
C ALA A 81 -54.22 14.02 3.68
N ARG A 82 -54.01 14.96 4.62
CA ARG A 82 -52.76 15.14 5.35
C ARG A 82 -52.38 13.88 6.16
N ARG A 83 -53.29 13.37 6.99
CA ARG A 83 -53.05 12.12 7.75
C ARG A 83 -52.80 10.90 6.85
N GLN A 84 -53.47 10.83 5.70
CA GLN A 84 -53.24 9.76 4.73
C GLN A 84 -51.85 9.88 4.08
N ALA A 85 -51.43 11.10 3.73
CA ALA A 85 -50.10 11.35 3.21
C ALA A 85 -49.01 11.04 4.26
N GLU A 86 -49.20 11.43 5.52
CA GLU A 86 -48.28 11.12 6.63
C GLU A 86 -48.15 9.60 6.84
N ARG A 87 -49.25 8.85 6.82
CA ARG A 87 -49.22 7.37 6.90
C ARG A 87 -48.50 6.73 5.71
N ALA A 88 -48.77 7.23 4.49
CA ALA A 88 -48.11 6.73 3.28
C ALA A 88 -46.61 7.02 3.29
N GLN A 89 -46.20 8.18 3.81
CA GLN A 89 -44.80 8.52 3.99
C GLN A 89 -44.13 7.61 5.02
N GLN A 90 -44.75 7.37 6.18
CA GLN A 90 -44.24 6.44 7.19
C GLN A 90 -44.10 5.01 6.67
N GLU A 91 -45.07 4.55 5.86
CA GLU A 91 -45.00 3.23 5.22
C GLU A 91 -43.86 3.16 4.19
N ALA A 92 -43.70 4.19 3.36
CA ALA A 92 -42.60 4.28 2.40
C ALA A 92 -41.22 4.31 3.09
N GLU A 93 -41.07 5.09 4.17
CA GLU A 93 -39.84 5.15 4.97
C GLU A 93 -39.50 3.80 5.61
N ARG A 94 -40.50 3.10 6.18
CA ARG A 94 -40.33 1.74 6.72
C ARG A 94 -39.88 0.76 5.64
N ASP A 95 -40.55 0.76 4.50
CA ASP A 95 -40.26 -0.18 3.42
C ASP A 95 -38.87 0.08 2.82
N ALA A 96 -38.45 1.35 2.73
CA ALA A 96 -37.09 1.73 2.37
C ALA A 96 -36.05 1.24 3.38
N ALA A 97 -36.31 1.38 4.69
CA ALA A 97 -35.42 0.88 5.74
C ALA A 97 -35.30 -0.66 5.71
N ILE A 98 -36.40 -1.37 5.44
CA ILE A 98 -36.41 -2.83 5.27
C ILE A 98 -35.56 -3.24 4.05
N ALA A 99 -35.71 -2.55 2.92
CA ALA A 99 -34.90 -2.81 1.73
C ALA A 99 -33.40 -2.60 2.00
N GLN A 100 -33.05 -1.50 2.66
CA GLN A 100 -31.68 -1.17 3.02
C GLN A 100 -31.04 -2.22 3.94
N LEU A 101 -31.77 -2.72 4.94
CA LEU A 101 -31.26 -3.77 5.83
C LEU A 101 -31.09 -5.12 5.12
N ARG A 102 -31.97 -5.45 4.15
CA ARG A 102 -31.80 -6.67 3.32
C ARG A 102 -30.56 -6.58 2.46
N GLU A 103 -30.38 -5.44 1.80
CA GLU A 103 -29.21 -5.18 0.97
C GLU A 103 -27.92 -5.23 1.78
N LEU A 104 -27.88 -4.56 2.94
CA LEU A 104 -26.74 -4.60 3.86
C LEU A 104 -26.41 -6.03 4.30
N ARG A 105 -27.43 -6.80 4.69
CA ARG A 105 -27.24 -8.21 5.07
C ARG A 105 -26.68 -9.03 3.92
N GLN A 106 -27.20 -8.87 2.71
CA GLN A 106 -26.70 -9.56 1.53
C GLN A 106 -25.24 -9.18 1.25
N GLN A 107 -24.91 -7.89 1.18
CA GLN A 107 -23.56 -7.40 0.89
C GLN A 107 -22.52 -7.89 1.91
N THR A 108 -22.88 -7.93 3.19
CA THR A 108 -21.97 -8.34 4.27
C THR A 108 -21.82 -9.86 4.42
N THR A 109 -22.78 -10.67 3.95
CA THR A 109 -22.76 -12.14 4.10
C THR A 109 -22.45 -12.90 2.81
N SER A 110 -22.25 -12.21 1.70
CA SER A 110 -22.00 -12.83 0.38
C SER A 110 -20.63 -12.50 -0.24
N VAL A 111 -19.72 -11.87 0.52
CA VAL A 111 -18.37 -11.52 0.05
C VAL A 111 -17.60 -12.76 -0.45
N HIS A 112 -17.74 -13.90 0.21
CA HIS A 112 -17.11 -15.16 -0.21
C HIS A 112 -17.60 -15.72 -1.55
N LEU A 113 -18.70 -15.23 -2.10
CA LEU A 113 -19.19 -15.63 -3.43
C LEU A 113 -18.40 -14.96 -4.56
N VAL A 114 -17.62 -13.91 -4.26
CA VAL A 114 -16.73 -13.27 -5.22
C VAL A 114 -15.67 -14.27 -5.68
N ASN A 115 -15.44 -14.35 -7.00
CA ASN A 115 -14.42 -15.21 -7.57
C ASN A 115 -13.12 -14.45 -7.78
N TYR A 116 -12.00 -15.04 -7.36
CA TYR A 116 -10.67 -14.47 -7.49
C TYR A 116 -9.89 -15.32 -8.50
N PRO A 117 -9.63 -14.80 -9.71
CA PRO A 117 -8.87 -15.56 -10.69
C PRO A 117 -7.43 -15.75 -10.19
N PRO A 118 -6.82 -16.94 -10.39
CA PRO A 118 -5.42 -17.14 -10.06
C PRO A 118 -4.54 -16.10 -10.77
N LEU A 119 -3.57 -15.59 -10.02
CA LEU A 119 -2.58 -14.67 -10.53
C LEU A 119 -1.78 -15.34 -11.65
N GLN A 120 -1.49 -14.57 -12.71
CA GLN A 120 -0.71 -15.03 -13.84
C GLN A 120 0.65 -14.34 -13.86
N ALA A 121 1.63 -15.01 -14.47
CA ALA A 121 2.96 -14.44 -14.64
C ALA A 121 2.87 -13.07 -15.34
N PRO A 122 3.54 -12.04 -14.80
CA PRO A 122 3.52 -10.70 -15.38
C PRO A 122 4.09 -10.72 -16.80
N GLN A 123 3.34 -10.15 -17.75
CA GLN A 123 3.79 -10.06 -19.14
C GLN A 123 4.23 -8.64 -19.47
N VAL A 124 5.51 -8.49 -19.81
CA VAL A 124 6.05 -7.24 -20.34
C VAL A 124 5.68 -7.13 -21.82
N PRO A 125 5.02 -6.03 -22.27
CA PRO A 125 4.67 -5.82 -23.66
C PRO A 125 5.93 -5.67 -24.49
N ARG A 126 5.86 -6.18 -25.73
CA ARG A 126 6.96 -6.06 -26.68
C ARG A 126 7.17 -4.59 -27.06
N PRO A 127 8.43 -4.17 -27.24
CA PRO A 127 8.74 -2.82 -27.68
C PRO A 127 8.15 -2.55 -29.07
N PRO A 128 7.81 -1.28 -29.38
CA PRO A 128 7.35 -0.92 -30.71
C PRO A 128 8.44 -1.21 -31.76
N GLN A 129 8.01 -1.63 -32.94
CA GLN A 129 8.89 -1.79 -34.10
C GLN A 129 8.94 -0.46 -34.85
N LEU A 130 10.11 0.18 -34.84
CA LEU A 130 10.33 1.45 -35.52
C LEU A 130 10.68 1.22 -36.99
N GLY A 131 10.29 2.16 -37.84
CA GLY A 131 10.55 2.11 -39.29
C GLY A 131 11.48 3.24 -39.73
N LEU A 132 12.22 3.01 -40.82
CA LEU A 132 13.06 4.03 -41.45
C LEU A 132 12.32 5.34 -41.79
N PRO A 133 11.05 5.35 -42.24
CA PRO A 133 10.31 6.60 -42.47
C PRO A 133 10.15 7.49 -41.23
N TRP A 134 10.02 6.89 -40.05
CA TRP A 134 9.95 7.64 -38.79
C TRP A 134 11.31 8.28 -38.48
N ALA A 135 12.39 7.49 -38.52
CA ALA A 135 13.74 7.98 -38.25
C ALA A 135 14.17 9.08 -39.24
N LEU A 136 13.83 8.94 -40.52
CA LEU A 136 14.09 9.96 -41.54
C LEU A 136 13.35 11.28 -41.26
N THR A 137 12.10 11.20 -40.79
CA THR A 137 11.32 12.40 -40.44
C THR A 137 12.00 13.17 -39.30
N GLU A 138 12.38 12.46 -38.24
CA GLU A 138 13.08 13.02 -37.09
C GLU A 138 14.45 13.62 -37.47
N ALA A 139 15.26 12.86 -38.19
CA ALA A 139 16.58 13.29 -38.66
C ALA A 139 16.51 14.53 -39.55
N ARG A 140 15.56 14.58 -40.49
CA ARG A 140 15.36 15.73 -41.38
C ARG A 140 14.91 16.97 -40.60
N ALA A 141 14.00 16.81 -39.64
CA ALA A 141 13.54 17.92 -38.81
C ALA A 141 14.69 18.53 -37.99
N PHE A 142 15.61 17.68 -37.50
CA PHE A 142 16.81 18.13 -36.80
C PHE A 142 17.80 18.86 -37.72
N HIS A 143 18.24 18.22 -38.81
CA HIS A 143 19.27 18.77 -39.70
C HIS A 143 18.82 20.02 -40.47
N LEU A 144 17.52 20.19 -40.72
CA LEU A 144 16.98 21.39 -41.38
C LEU A 144 16.72 22.56 -40.43
N ARG A 145 16.92 22.37 -39.11
CA ARG A 145 16.69 23.40 -38.10
C ARG A 145 17.67 24.56 -38.33
N GLY A 146 17.13 25.77 -38.49
CA GLY A 146 17.92 26.97 -38.76
C GLY A 146 18.34 27.19 -40.22
N VAL A 147 18.06 26.25 -41.13
CA VAL A 147 18.39 26.40 -42.56
C VAL A 147 17.29 27.19 -43.29
N GLY A 148 17.67 28.32 -43.88
CA GLY A 148 16.75 29.21 -44.60
C GLY A 148 16.00 28.51 -45.75
N ARG A 149 14.73 28.86 -45.96
CA ARG A 149 13.87 28.23 -47.00
C ARG A 149 14.41 28.39 -48.42
N PHE A 150 15.22 29.42 -48.68
CA PHE A 150 15.81 29.72 -49.98
C PHE A 150 17.25 29.19 -50.16
N ALA A 151 17.87 28.63 -49.11
CA ALA A 151 19.24 28.10 -49.13
C ALA A 151 19.31 26.68 -49.74
N ARG A 152 19.05 26.58 -51.06
CA ARG A 152 18.88 25.28 -51.76
C ARG A 152 20.05 24.31 -51.58
N ALA A 153 21.29 24.81 -51.65
CA ALA A 153 22.48 23.97 -51.54
C ALA A 153 22.66 23.40 -50.12
N GLU A 154 22.49 24.24 -49.09
CA GLU A 154 22.56 23.85 -47.68
C GLU A 154 21.44 22.86 -47.31
N ARG A 155 20.22 23.08 -47.79
CA ARG A 155 19.10 22.13 -47.58
C ARG A 155 19.36 20.76 -48.21
N ALA A 156 19.97 20.73 -49.40
CA ALA A 156 20.34 19.48 -50.06
C ALA A 156 21.44 18.74 -49.29
N ALA A 157 22.40 19.46 -48.72
CA ALA A 157 23.43 18.88 -47.85
C ALA A 157 22.83 18.34 -46.54
N ALA A 158 21.97 19.11 -45.86
CA ALA A 158 21.28 18.70 -44.64
C ALA A 158 20.38 17.47 -44.85
N THR A 159 19.72 17.38 -46.00
CA THR A 159 18.87 16.21 -46.33
C THR A 159 19.71 14.94 -46.52
N ARG A 160 20.87 15.03 -47.19
CA ARG A 160 21.79 13.88 -47.34
C ARG A 160 22.37 13.45 -45.99
N ALA A 161 22.72 14.39 -45.12
CA ALA A 161 23.19 14.08 -43.76
C ALA A 161 22.11 13.37 -42.93
N ALA A 162 20.85 13.82 -43.02
CA ALA A 162 19.73 13.18 -42.36
C ALA A 162 19.48 11.75 -42.86
N GLU A 163 19.62 11.50 -44.17
CA GLU A 163 19.48 10.16 -44.75
C GLU A 163 20.58 9.20 -44.30
N HIS A 164 21.81 9.71 -44.13
CA HIS A 164 22.93 8.93 -43.60
C HIS A 164 22.71 8.55 -42.12
N ASP A 165 22.37 9.54 -41.27
CA ASP A 165 22.22 9.34 -39.83
C ASP A 165 20.96 8.54 -39.44
N ALA A 166 19.89 8.61 -40.24
CA ALA A 166 18.60 8.02 -39.87
C ALA A 166 18.64 6.49 -39.68
N ALA A 167 19.47 5.78 -40.46
CA ALA A 167 19.61 4.32 -40.33
C ALA A 167 20.29 3.94 -39.01
N GLU A 168 21.33 4.68 -38.62
CA GLU A 168 22.05 4.47 -37.35
C GLU A 168 21.18 4.85 -36.15
N PHE A 169 20.46 5.98 -36.23
CA PHE A 169 19.50 6.39 -35.21
C PHE A 169 18.41 5.34 -34.98
N LEU A 170 17.84 4.81 -36.06
CA LEU A 170 16.84 3.75 -35.99
C LEU A 170 17.38 2.50 -35.28
N ALA A 171 18.57 2.04 -35.68
CA ALA A 171 19.19 0.84 -35.12
C ALA A 171 19.49 1.01 -33.62
N ALA A 172 20.05 2.16 -33.23
CA ALA A 172 20.37 2.49 -31.85
C ALA A 172 19.10 2.55 -30.99
N GLU A 173 18.05 3.22 -31.47
CA GLU A 173 16.81 3.34 -30.71
C GLU A 173 16.08 2.00 -30.59
N GLN A 174 16.04 1.19 -31.66
CA GLN A 174 15.46 -0.15 -31.59
C GLN A 174 16.23 -1.06 -30.61
N ALA A 175 17.57 -0.96 -30.58
CA ALA A 175 18.40 -1.71 -29.64
C ALA A 175 18.15 -1.29 -28.18
N ARG A 176 18.06 0.03 -27.91
CA ARG A 176 17.72 0.56 -26.58
C ARG A 176 16.37 0.03 -26.09
N LEU A 177 15.34 0.08 -26.92
CA LEU A 177 14.01 -0.44 -26.57
C LEU A 177 14.02 -1.94 -26.29
N HIS A 178 14.83 -2.71 -27.05
CA HIS A 178 15.01 -4.15 -26.79
C HIS A 178 15.74 -4.41 -25.46
N GLN A 179 16.75 -3.62 -25.14
CA GLN A 179 17.49 -3.75 -23.87
C GLN A 179 16.60 -3.45 -22.66
N GLU A 180 15.81 -2.37 -22.71
CA GLU A 180 14.84 -2.07 -21.64
C GLU A 180 13.78 -3.16 -21.51
N HIS A 181 13.29 -3.70 -22.62
CA HIS A 181 12.36 -4.84 -22.59
C HIS A 181 12.98 -6.05 -21.86
N GLN A 182 14.21 -6.42 -22.21
CA GLN A 182 14.91 -7.54 -21.57
C GLN A 182 15.10 -7.33 -20.07
N ARG A 183 15.48 -6.12 -19.65
CA ARG A 183 15.64 -5.77 -18.24
C ARG A 183 14.32 -5.93 -17.48
N LEU A 184 13.25 -5.32 -17.99
CA LEU A 184 11.92 -5.39 -17.38
C LEU A 184 11.39 -6.83 -17.34
N SER A 185 11.60 -7.61 -18.40
CA SER A 185 11.23 -9.02 -18.43
C SER A 185 11.99 -9.82 -17.36
N GLY A 186 13.30 -9.59 -17.23
CA GLY A 186 14.11 -10.23 -16.20
C GLY A 186 13.66 -9.90 -14.77
N GLU A 187 13.32 -8.65 -14.49
CA GLU A 187 12.77 -8.23 -13.19
C GLU A 187 11.41 -8.88 -12.90
N ALA A 188 10.53 -8.92 -13.92
CA ALA A 188 9.22 -9.54 -13.82
C ALA A 188 9.32 -11.06 -13.58
N ASP A 189 10.26 -11.73 -14.26
CA ASP A 189 10.54 -13.15 -14.07
C ASP A 189 11.10 -13.44 -12.67
N GLN A 190 12.06 -12.63 -12.19
CA GLN A 190 12.63 -12.77 -10.84
C GLN A 190 11.55 -12.63 -9.76
N TRP A 191 10.69 -11.62 -9.86
CA TRP A 191 9.57 -11.43 -8.95
C TRP A 191 8.61 -12.63 -8.98
N TRP A 192 8.27 -13.13 -10.17
CA TRP A 192 7.41 -14.30 -10.32
C TRP A 192 8.03 -15.56 -9.70
N GLN A 193 9.33 -15.78 -9.88
CA GLN A 193 10.04 -16.89 -9.25
C GLN A 193 10.07 -16.75 -7.72
N ALA A 194 10.30 -15.56 -7.18
CA ALA A 194 10.25 -15.31 -5.74
C ALA A 194 8.86 -15.63 -5.16
N LEU A 195 7.80 -15.21 -5.86
CA LEU A 195 6.42 -15.54 -5.48
C LEU A 195 6.15 -17.05 -5.50
N LEU A 196 6.64 -17.77 -6.52
CA LEU A 196 6.51 -19.23 -6.60
C LEU A 196 7.38 -19.98 -5.57
N ALA A 197 8.48 -19.37 -5.14
CA ALA A 197 9.36 -19.90 -4.11
C ALA A 197 8.84 -19.62 -2.69
N ASN A 198 7.66 -19.00 -2.54
CA ASN A 198 7.10 -18.54 -1.28
C ASN A 198 8.03 -17.60 -0.50
N ASP A 199 8.79 -16.75 -1.19
CA ASP A 199 9.58 -15.69 -0.55
C ASP A 199 8.65 -14.81 0.31
N GLU A 200 8.93 -14.75 1.61
CA GLU A 200 8.05 -14.13 2.60
C GLU A 200 7.71 -12.68 2.24
N VAL A 201 8.73 -11.87 1.91
CA VAL A 201 8.56 -10.45 1.58
C VAL A 201 7.67 -10.31 0.35
N THR A 202 7.98 -11.05 -0.72
CA THR A 202 7.25 -11.00 -1.99
C THR A 202 5.80 -11.45 -1.84
N VAL A 203 5.55 -12.54 -1.12
CA VAL A 203 4.19 -13.07 -0.88
C VAL A 203 3.38 -12.12 -0.01
N CYS A 204 3.93 -11.67 1.12
CA CYS A 204 3.24 -10.75 2.02
C CYS A 204 2.91 -9.43 1.33
N GLU A 205 3.84 -8.86 0.56
CA GLU A 205 3.59 -7.66 -0.22
C GLU A 205 2.46 -7.88 -1.25
N ALA A 206 2.54 -8.95 -2.05
CA ALA A 206 1.53 -9.25 -3.06
C ALA A 206 0.14 -9.45 -2.47
N VAL A 207 0.03 -10.21 -1.36
CA VAL A 207 -1.24 -10.48 -0.68
C VAL A 207 -1.80 -9.23 0.01
N ASN A 208 -0.97 -8.43 0.68
CA ASN A 208 -1.41 -7.19 1.31
C ASN A 208 -1.88 -6.15 0.29
N VAL A 209 -1.23 -6.10 -0.87
CA VAL A 209 -1.71 -5.28 -2.01
C VAL A 209 -3.06 -5.78 -2.51
N ALA A 210 -3.30 -7.09 -2.59
CA ALA A 210 -4.62 -7.62 -2.97
C ALA A 210 -5.70 -7.21 -1.94
N PHE A 211 -5.37 -7.28 -0.64
CA PHE A 211 -6.30 -6.94 0.43
C PHE A 211 -6.61 -5.45 0.57
N SER A 212 -5.84 -4.53 -0.04
CA SER A 212 -6.02 -3.09 0.16
C SER A 212 -7.39 -2.56 -0.25
N ASP A 213 -8.07 -3.28 -1.15
CA ASP A 213 -9.39 -2.90 -1.67
C ASP A 213 -10.56 -3.58 -0.94
N ASN A 214 -10.28 -4.44 0.05
CA ASN A 214 -11.30 -5.21 0.76
C ASN A 214 -11.94 -4.45 1.93
N PRO A 215 -13.23 -4.71 2.21
CA PRO A 215 -13.91 -4.12 3.36
C PRO A 215 -13.46 -4.70 4.72
N ALA A 216 -12.89 -5.92 4.74
CA ALA A 216 -12.28 -6.50 5.92
C ALA A 216 -10.76 -6.37 5.81
N ALA A 217 -10.13 -5.73 6.79
CA ALA A 217 -8.69 -5.50 6.79
C ALA A 217 -7.97 -6.81 7.15
N GLY A 218 -7.53 -7.53 6.13
CA GLY A 218 -6.61 -8.65 6.24
C GLY A 218 -5.17 -8.16 6.12
N CYS A 219 -4.27 -8.76 6.87
CA CYS A 219 -2.83 -8.52 6.80
C CYS A 219 -2.11 -9.87 6.79
N ALA A 220 -1.37 -10.14 5.71
CA ALA A 220 -0.37 -11.19 5.66
C ALA A 220 0.83 -10.79 6.52
N VAL A 221 1.13 -11.59 7.53
CA VAL A 221 2.15 -11.27 8.55
C VAL A 221 3.44 -12.07 8.40
N GLY A 222 3.41 -13.18 7.67
CA GLY A 222 4.58 -14.00 7.43
C GLY A 222 4.26 -15.26 6.64
N VAL A 223 5.31 -15.93 6.19
CA VAL A 223 5.24 -17.19 5.44
C VAL A 223 6.24 -18.18 6.04
N GLU A 224 5.76 -19.36 6.39
CA GLU A 224 6.59 -20.47 6.84
C GLU A 224 6.46 -21.61 5.82
N GLU A 225 7.54 -21.88 5.07
CA GLU A 225 7.61 -22.85 3.97
C GLU A 225 6.53 -22.67 2.88
N ASN A 226 5.35 -23.22 3.09
CA ASN A 226 4.20 -23.20 2.19
C ASN A 226 2.89 -22.79 2.88
N VAL A 227 2.99 -22.32 4.12
CA VAL A 227 1.89 -21.85 4.96
C VAL A 227 2.00 -20.34 5.11
N LEU A 228 0.94 -19.64 4.73
CA LEU A 228 0.82 -18.19 4.88
C LEU A 228 0.07 -17.87 6.17
N SER A 229 0.60 -16.95 6.99
CA SER A 229 -0.08 -16.47 8.19
C SER A 229 -0.81 -15.15 7.91
N ILE A 230 -2.09 -15.07 8.28
CA ILE A 230 -2.95 -13.91 8.05
C ILE A 230 -3.67 -13.51 9.34
N VAL A 231 -3.72 -12.21 9.59
CA VAL A 231 -4.54 -11.60 10.63
C VAL A 231 -5.68 -10.81 9.98
N LEU A 232 -6.92 -11.08 10.38
CA LEU A 232 -8.13 -10.46 9.84
C LEU A 232 -8.86 -9.65 10.90
N ARG A 233 -9.06 -8.34 10.67
CA ARG A 233 -9.92 -7.50 11.51
C ARG A 233 -11.37 -7.65 11.06
N GLN A 234 -12.17 -8.32 11.89
CA GLN A 234 -13.61 -8.48 11.71
C GLN A 234 -14.36 -7.32 12.37
N GLN A 235 -15.34 -6.74 11.68
CA GLN A 235 -16.19 -5.67 12.21
C GLN A 235 -16.80 -6.03 13.58
N ASP A 236 -16.87 -5.06 14.49
CA ASP A 236 -17.39 -5.28 15.85
C ASP A 236 -18.86 -5.69 15.83
N ILE A 237 -19.25 -6.60 16.71
CA ILE A 237 -20.66 -7.03 16.78
C ILE A 237 -21.60 -5.87 17.14
N ASP A 238 -21.09 -4.87 17.84
CA ASP A 238 -21.82 -3.68 18.27
C ASP A 238 -22.20 -2.76 17.12
N SER A 239 -21.49 -2.82 15.98
CA SER A 239 -21.83 -2.04 14.79
C SER A 239 -22.96 -2.63 13.94
N LEU A 240 -23.46 -3.84 14.29
CA LEU A 240 -24.60 -4.42 13.59
C LEU A 240 -25.90 -3.68 13.89
N PRO A 241 -26.83 -3.63 12.91
CA PRO A 241 -28.15 -3.05 13.14
C PRO A 241 -28.92 -3.72 14.28
N GLU A 242 -29.62 -2.91 15.08
CA GLU A 242 -30.47 -3.42 16.17
C GLU A 242 -31.78 -4.05 15.69
N GLN A 243 -32.14 -3.87 14.42
CA GLN A 243 -33.38 -4.32 13.83
C GLN A 243 -33.12 -5.18 12.60
N ALA A 244 -34.00 -6.13 12.33
CA ALA A 244 -34.04 -6.86 11.07
C ALA A 244 -35.43 -6.81 10.42
N PRO A 245 -35.47 -6.94 9.08
CA PRO A 245 -36.69 -7.24 8.34
C PRO A 245 -37.39 -8.48 8.89
N GLY A 246 -38.69 -8.35 9.14
CA GLY A 246 -39.58 -9.44 9.50
C GLY A 246 -40.95 -9.27 8.85
N LEU A 247 -41.86 -10.19 9.17
CA LEU A 247 -43.27 -10.14 8.77
C LEU A 247 -44.16 -10.08 10.01
N THR A 248 -45.24 -9.30 9.92
CA THR A 248 -46.36 -9.37 10.87
C THR A 248 -47.12 -10.70 10.68
N PRO A 249 -47.98 -11.11 11.63
CA PRO A 249 -48.87 -12.27 11.45
C PRO A 249 -49.76 -12.17 10.19
N SER A 250 -50.04 -10.95 9.73
CA SER A 250 -50.78 -10.65 8.51
C SER A 250 -49.93 -10.57 7.24
N GLY A 251 -48.65 -10.95 7.30
CA GLY A 251 -47.74 -10.97 6.14
C GLY A 251 -47.21 -9.61 5.70
N ARG A 252 -47.42 -8.54 6.49
CA ARG A 252 -46.89 -7.21 6.15
C ARG A 252 -45.42 -7.08 6.56
N PRO A 253 -44.56 -6.46 5.73
CA PRO A 253 -43.19 -6.13 6.12
C PRO A 253 -43.15 -5.30 7.40
N THR A 254 -42.26 -5.65 8.32
CA THR A 254 -42.06 -4.95 9.58
C THR A 254 -40.60 -5.00 10.00
N LEU A 255 -40.21 -4.13 10.92
CA LEU A 255 -38.90 -4.15 11.54
C LEU A 255 -39.05 -4.74 12.94
N LYS A 256 -38.32 -5.83 13.21
CA LYS A 256 -38.28 -6.47 14.52
C LYS A 256 -36.93 -6.23 15.17
N LYS A 257 -36.91 -6.02 16.48
CA LYS A 257 -35.67 -5.95 17.25
C LYS A 257 -34.93 -7.28 17.13
N LEU A 258 -33.65 -7.23 16.82
CA LEU A 258 -32.80 -8.40 16.69
C LEU A 258 -32.62 -9.06 18.06
N THR A 259 -32.84 -10.37 18.15
CA THR A 259 -32.47 -11.10 19.37
C THR A 259 -30.95 -11.19 19.48
N LYS A 260 -30.40 -11.31 20.69
CA LYS A 260 -28.95 -11.50 20.87
C LYS A 260 -28.41 -12.70 20.06
N ARG A 261 -29.22 -13.76 19.97
CA ARG A 261 -28.87 -14.95 19.20
C ARG A 261 -28.82 -14.68 17.69
N ASP A 262 -29.83 -14.01 17.15
CA ASP A 262 -29.87 -13.67 15.72
C ASP A 262 -28.75 -12.69 15.35
N ARG A 263 -28.39 -11.79 16.29
CA ARG A 263 -27.23 -10.91 16.17
C ARG A 263 -25.94 -11.70 16.05
N ASN A 264 -25.68 -12.64 16.98
CA ASN A 264 -24.50 -13.48 16.96
C ASN A 264 -24.43 -14.34 15.69
N LEU A 265 -25.56 -14.88 15.22
CA LEU A 265 -25.62 -15.66 13.99
C LEU A 265 -25.33 -14.80 12.75
N TRP A 266 -25.91 -13.60 12.65
CA TRP A 266 -25.62 -12.70 11.53
C TRP A 266 -24.14 -12.31 11.54
N TRP A 267 -23.61 -11.92 12.70
CA TRP A 267 -22.20 -11.59 12.86
C TRP A 267 -21.27 -12.76 12.46
N LEU A 268 -21.59 -13.98 12.89
CA LEU A 268 -20.85 -15.20 12.52
C LEU A 268 -20.88 -15.45 11.01
N ASN A 269 -22.01 -15.21 10.32
CA ASN A 269 -22.08 -15.34 8.87
C ASN A 269 -21.21 -14.30 8.14
N ILE A 270 -21.17 -13.06 8.64
CA ILE A 270 -20.27 -12.03 8.10
C ILE A 270 -18.82 -12.47 8.28
N MET A 271 -18.46 -12.93 9.48
CA MET A 271 -17.12 -13.40 9.78
C MET A 271 -16.72 -14.58 8.87
N GLY A 272 -17.54 -15.62 8.76
CA GLY A 272 -17.27 -16.75 7.86
C GLY A 272 -17.14 -16.30 6.41
N SER A 273 -18.00 -15.37 5.96
CA SER A 273 -17.93 -14.83 4.59
C SER A 273 -16.63 -14.06 4.35
N ASN A 274 -16.17 -13.26 5.31
CA ASN A 274 -14.92 -12.52 5.20
C ASN A 274 -13.72 -13.48 5.22
N VAL A 275 -13.69 -14.45 6.14
CA VAL A 275 -12.64 -15.47 6.21
C VAL A 275 -12.49 -16.20 4.89
N ILE A 276 -13.58 -16.73 4.31
CA ILE A 276 -13.50 -17.45 3.05
C ILE A 276 -13.10 -16.54 1.89
N ALA A 277 -13.57 -15.29 1.84
CA ALA A 277 -13.13 -14.33 0.82
C ALA A 277 -11.62 -14.07 0.90
N THR A 278 -11.11 -13.79 2.10
CA THR A 278 -9.68 -13.59 2.38
C THR A 278 -8.85 -14.82 1.98
N LEU A 279 -9.31 -16.03 2.32
CA LEU A 279 -8.63 -17.26 1.93
C LEU A 279 -8.58 -17.44 0.41
N LYS A 280 -9.72 -17.26 -0.28
CA LYS A 280 -9.79 -17.42 -1.74
C LYS A 280 -8.89 -16.43 -2.47
N GLU A 281 -8.87 -15.19 -2.02
CA GLU A 281 -8.03 -14.15 -2.60
C GLU A 281 -6.55 -14.39 -2.34
N ALA A 282 -6.16 -14.71 -1.10
CA ALA A 282 -4.78 -15.05 -0.79
C ALA A 282 -4.27 -16.24 -1.62
N PHE A 283 -5.08 -17.30 -1.74
CA PHE A 283 -4.75 -18.45 -2.58
C PHE A 283 -4.67 -18.09 -4.07
N ALA A 284 -5.50 -17.17 -4.54
CA ALA A 284 -5.44 -16.69 -5.93
C ALA A 284 -4.16 -15.88 -6.19
N THR A 285 -3.74 -15.07 -5.23
CA THR A 285 -2.56 -14.19 -5.32
C THR A 285 -1.24 -14.95 -5.17
N ALA A 286 -1.17 -15.90 -4.23
CA ALA A 286 0.04 -16.66 -3.92
C ALA A 286 -0.13 -18.14 -4.32
N PRO A 287 0.12 -18.53 -5.58
CA PRO A 287 -0.27 -19.84 -6.11
C PRO A 287 0.48 -21.03 -5.50
N ALA A 288 1.69 -20.83 -4.97
CA ALA A 288 2.50 -21.89 -4.35
C ALA A 288 2.16 -22.16 -2.87
N ILE A 289 1.40 -21.26 -2.21
CA ILE A 289 0.91 -21.47 -0.85
C ILE A 289 -0.14 -22.59 -0.83
N VAL A 290 0.01 -23.56 0.06
CA VAL A 290 -0.89 -24.74 0.13
C VAL A 290 -1.85 -24.67 1.30
N ALA A 291 -1.53 -23.88 2.34
CA ALA A 291 -2.38 -23.66 3.49
C ALA A 291 -2.24 -22.23 4.03
N ILE A 292 -3.26 -21.78 4.74
CA ILE A 292 -3.28 -20.47 5.40
C ILE A 292 -3.65 -20.67 6.86
N ASP A 293 -2.83 -20.15 7.75
CA ASP A 293 -3.16 -19.95 9.16
C ASP A 293 -3.79 -18.57 9.31
N LEU A 294 -5.04 -18.52 9.72
CA LEU A 294 -5.79 -17.26 9.81
C LEU A 294 -6.34 -17.06 11.22
N ALA A 295 -6.05 -15.91 11.80
CA ALA A 295 -6.62 -15.44 13.05
C ALA A 295 -7.56 -14.26 12.80
N VAL A 296 -8.74 -14.29 13.42
CA VAL A 296 -9.73 -13.23 13.35
C VAL A 296 -9.76 -12.47 14.66
N LEU A 297 -9.55 -11.17 14.59
CA LEU A 297 -9.61 -10.27 15.73
C LEU A 297 -10.78 -9.29 15.61
N THR A 298 -11.40 -9.02 16.75
CA THR A 298 -12.50 -8.06 16.88
C THR A 298 -12.50 -7.44 18.26
N ARG A 299 -13.24 -6.35 18.45
CA ARG A 299 -13.44 -5.80 19.78
C ARG A 299 -14.43 -6.65 20.56
N ILE A 300 -14.01 -7.10 21.75
CA ILE A 300 -14.86 -7.88 22.64
C ILE A 300 -15.86 -6.93 23.32
N PRO A 301 -17.18 -7.20 23.26
CA PRO A 301 -18.20 -6.29 23.78
C PRO A 301 -18.02 -5.92 25.24
N GLU A 302 -17.60 -6.89 26.08
CA GLU A 302 -17.55 -6.73 27.53
C GLU A 302 -16.47 -5.77 28.02
N ASN A 303 -15.30 -5.75 27.37
CA ASN A 303 -14.13 -4.98 27.83
C ASN A 303 -13.61 -3.98 26.79
N GLN A 304 -14.20 -3.96 25.60
CA GLN A 304 -13.82 -3.10 24.48
C GLN A 304 -12.35 -3.25 24.04
N ARG A 305 -11.70 -4.36 24.39
CA ARG A 305 -10.34 -4.70 23.94
C ARG A 305 -10.39 -5.59 22.71
N LEU A 306 -9.34 -5.54 21.90
CA LEU A 306 -9.15 -6.52 20.82
C LEU A 306 -8.99 -7.91 21.42
N GLY A 307 -9.65 -8.87 20.81
CA GLY A 307 -9.55 -10.27 21.17
C GLY A 307 -9.75 -11.16 19.96
N ILE A 308 -9.12 -12.34 20.01
CA ILE A 308 -9.25 -13.33 18.95
C ILE A 308 -10.55 -14.09 19.14
N VAL A 309 -11.31 -14.19 18.06
CA VAL A 309 -12.66 -14.77 18.05
C VAL A 309 -12.76 -15.96 17.11
N ALA A 310 -11.81 -16.13 16.21
CA ALA A 310 -11.61 -17.37 15.48
C ALA A 310 -10.13 -17.53 15.13
N TYR A 311 -9.66 -18.77 15.07
CA TYR A 311 -8.40 -19.11 14.43
C TYR A 311 -8.48 -20.51 13.85
N GLY A 312 -7.61 -20.83 12.89
CA GLY A 312 -7.48 -22.16 12.35
C GLY A 312 -6.57 -22.21 11.12
N ARG A 313 -6.42 -23.40 10.56
CA ARG A 313 -5.67 -23.65 9.33
C ARG A 313 -6.61 -24.11 8.23
N TRP A 314 -6.57 -23.46 7.07
CA TRP A 314 -7.34 -23.87 5.89
C TRP A 314 -6.41 -24.26 4.76
N SER A 315 -6.62 -25.43 4.16
CA SER A 315 -5.87 -25.85 2.98
C SER A 315 -6.49 -25.28 1.70
N ARG A 316 -5.65 -25.01 0.71
CA ARG A 316 -6.07 -24.61 -0.64
C ARG A 316 -7.08 -25.59 -1.22
N GLN A 317 -6.78 -26.88 -1.11
CA GLN A 317 -7.61 -27.95 -1.64
C GLN A 317 -9.02 -27.90 -1.05
N ALA A 318 -9.15 -27.79 0.29
CA ALA A 318 -10.45 -27.74 0.96
C ALA A 318 -11.29 -26.53 0.54
N VAL A 319 -10.67 -25.35 0.42
CA VAL A 319 -11.36 -24.11 0.03
C VAL A 319 -11.79 -24.16 -1.45
N GLN A 320 -10.92 -24.65 -2.33
CA GLN A 320 -11.18 -24.70 -3.78
C GLN A 320 -12.14 -25.81 -4.20
N SER A 321 -12.17 -26.95 -3.49
CA SER A 321 -13.10 -28.04 -3.79
C SER A 321 -14.54 -27.75 -3.34
N THR A 322 -14.72 -26.75 -2.48
CA THR A 322 -16.04 -26.40 -1.94
C THR A 322 -16.84 -25.55 -2.94
N ALA A 323 -18.06 -25.98 -3.24
CA ALA A 323 -18.98 -25.20 -4.08
C ALA A 323 -19.71 -24.14 -3.26
N TRP A 324 -19.23 -22.90 -3.32
CA TRP A 324 -19.85 -21.72 -2.69
C TRP A 324 -21.02 -21.21 -3.54
N ARG A 325 -22.26 -21.33 -3.06
CA ARG A 325 -23.48 -21.01 -3.80
C ARG A 325 -24.40 -20.04 -3.08
N THR A 326 -24.50 -20.14 -1.76
CA THR A 326 -25.41 -19.32 -0.95
C THR A 326 -24.67 -18.64 0.19
N ALA A 327 -25.31 -17.64 0.81
CA ALA A 327 -24.71 -16.91 1.93
C ALA A 327 -24.38 -17.82 3.13
N GLU A 328 -25.20 -18.84 3.35
CA GLU A 328 -25.05 -19.80 4.45
C GLU A 328 -23.86 -20.74 4.28
N ASP A 329 -23.38 -20.94 3.05
CA ASP A 329 -22.20 -21.79 2.80
C ASP A 329 -20.97 -21.25 3.54
N ALA A 330 -20.90 -19.93 3.80
CA ALA A 330 -19.85 -19.29 4.58
C ALA A 330 -19.57 -19.97 5.93
N LEU A 331 -20.59 -20.53 6.59
CA LEU A 331 -20.44 -21.19 7.89
C LEU A 331 -19.59 -22.47 7.84
N ARG A 332 -19.41 -23.05 6.64
CA ARG A 332 -18.54 -24.21 6.42
C ARG A 332 -17.07 -23.93 6.74
N PHE A 333 -16.66 -22.67 6.90
CA PHE A 333 -15.31 -22.35 7.37
C PHE A 333 -14.97 -23.04 8.70
N LEU A 334 -15.97 -23.29 9.55
CA LEU A 334 -15.81 -24.01 10.83
C LEU A 334 -15.41 -25.48 10.62
N ASP A 335 -15.98 -26.13 9.60
CA ASP A 335 -15.80 -27.57 9.36
C ASP A 335 -14.69 -27.88 8.34
N LEU A 336 -14.33 -26.91 7.50
CA LEU A 336 -13.33 -27.08 6.44
C LEU A 336 -11.89 -26.93 6.92
N GLY A 337 -11.67 -26.21 8.02
CA GLY A 337 -10.34 -25.97 8.54
C GLY A 337 -9.89 -27.06 9.52
N GLN A 338 -8.58 -27.17 9.69
CA GLN A 338 -7.94 -27.95 10.74
C GLN A 338 -7.79 -27.09 11.98
N ASP A 339 -8.06 -27.67 13.15
CA ASP A 339 -7.93 -27.03 14.47
C ASP A 339 -8.66 -25.68 14.58
N VAL A 340 -9.81 -25.56 13.92
CA VAL A 340 -10.61 -24.34 13.94
C VAL A 340 -11.22 -24.14 15.32
N ALA A 341 -10.83 -23.05 15.96
CA ALA A 341 -11.47 -22.57 17.17
C ALA A 341 -12.32 -21.35 16.85
N CYS A 342 -13.52 -21.27 17.45
CA CYS A 342 -14.40 -20.12 17.32
C CYS A 342 -15.03 -19.76 18.67
N ALA A 343 -15.02 -18.47 19.00
CA ALA A 343 -15.62 -17.92 20.20
C ALA A 343 -17.15 -18.07 20.23
N VAL A 344 -17.79 -18.20 19.07
CA VAL A 344 -19.23 -18.43 18.95
C VAL A 344 -19.50 -19.94 19.07
N THR A 345 -19.78 -20.39 20.29
CA THR A 345 -20.04 -21.81 20.59
C THR A 345 -21.53 -22.14 20.60
N THR A 346 -21.85 -23.43 20.50
CA THR A 346 -23.19 -23.94 20.75
C THR A 346 -23.32 -24.43 22.20
N THR A 347 -24.47 -24.18 22.82
CA THR A 347 -24.84 -24.73 24.12
C THR A 347 -25.13 -26.23 23.99
N SER A 348 -25.19 -26.93 25.13
CA SER A 348 -25.61 -28.34 25.19
C SER A 348 -26.99 -28.61 24.58
N SER A 349 -27.84 -27.59 24.48
CA SER A 349 -29.14 -27.63 23.82
C SER A 349 -29.10 -27.36 22.31
N GLY A 350 -27.92 -27.28 21.70
CA GLY A 350 -27.72 -27.05 20.26
C GLY A 350 -27.98 -25.62 19.80
N ASN A 351 -28.07 -24.66 20.73
CA ASN A 351 -28.36 -23.27 20.44
C ASN A 351 -27.08 -22.43 20.49
N LEU A 352 -26.98 -21.37 19.67
CA LEU A 352 -25.80 -20.49 19.73
C LEU A 352 -25.72 -19.76 21.09
N SER A 353 -24.52 -19.73 21.66
CA SER A 353 -24.20 -18.93 22.84
C SER A 353 -24.48 -17.46 22.58
N THR A 354 -25.06 -16.80 23.58
CA THR A 354 -25.31 -15.35 23.55
C THR A 354 -24.12 -14.52 23.99
N THR A 355 -23.09 -15.14 24.56
CA THR A 355 -21.84 -14.51 25.02
C THR A 355 -20.70 -14.91 24.10
N ILE A 356 -19.88 -13.94 23.71
CA ILE A 356 -18.68 -14.13 22.87
C ILE A 356 -17.48 -13.84 23.76
N LYS A 357 -16.70 -14.88 24.08
CA LYS A 357 -15.48 -14.73 24.87
C LYS A 357 -14.27 -14.85 23.96
N PRO A 358 -13.22 -14.03 24.15
CA PRO A 358 -11.99 -14.18 23.40
C PRO A 358 -11.42 -15.58 23.62
N LEU A 359 -10.88 -16.15 22.55
CA LEU A 359 -10.15 -17.41 22.59
C LEU A 359 -8.80 -17.19 23.28
N ASN A 360 -8.32 -18.23 23.96
CA ASN A 360 -6.97 -18.20 24.52
C ASN A 360 -5.95 -18.28 23.37
N ALA A 361 -5.14 -17.23 23.20
CA ALA A 361 -4.10 -17.14 22.19
C ALA A 361 -2.76 -17.77 22.61
N ASP A 362 -2.60 -18.20 23.86
CA ASP A 362 -1.39 -18.91 24.37
C ASP A 362 -1.09 -20.19 23.58
N ARG A 363 -2.10 -20.74 22.90
CA ARG A 363 -1.98 -21.94 22.08
C ARG A 363 -1.33 -21.68 20.71
N ILE A 364 -1.14 -20.42 20.32
CA ILE A 364 -0.54 -20.03 19.05
C ILE A 364 0.66 -19.10 19.33
N PRO A 365 1.90 -19.57 19.10
CA PRO A 365 3.10 -18.77 19.31
C PRO A 365 3.05 -17.43 18.57
N GLY A 366 3.50 -16.34 19.21
CA GLY A 366 3.60 -15.00 18.61
C GLY A 366 2.27 -14.24 18.48
N LEU A 367 1.12 -14.91 18.54
CA LEU A 367 -0.18 -14.29 18.33
C LEU A 367 -0.65 -13.42 19.52
N GLN A 368 -0.30 -13.81 20.75
CA GLN A 368 -0.54 -12.98 21.94
C GLN A 368 0.31 -11.70 21.90
N ALA A 369 1.57 -11.80 21.46
CA ALA A 369 2.45 -10.64 21.29
C ALA A 369 1.92 -9.65 20.24
N LEU A 370 1.26 -10.13 19.18
CA LEU A 370 0.57 -9.27 18.20
C LEU A 370 -0.62 -8.51 18.81
N LEU A 371 -1.37 -9.13 19.72
CA LEU A 371 -2.48 -8.46 20.43
C LEU A 371 -1.97 -7.44 21.45
N ASP A 372 -0.90 -7.77 22.17
CA ASP A 372 -0.34 -6.91 23.22
C ASP A 372 0.27 -5.63 22.66
N ASN A 373 0.76 -5.67 21.41
CA ASN A 373 1.33 -4.53 20.68
C ASN A 373 0.35 -3.84 19.72
N ALA A 374 -0.91 -4.28 19.63
CA ALA A 374 -1.90 -3.67 18.74
C ALA A 374 -2.40 -2.33 19.30
N VAL A 375 -2.05 -1.23 18.65
CA VAL A 375 -2.57 0.11 18.98
C VAL A 375 -3.99 0.28 18.41
N ASP A 376 -4.94 0.62 19.29
CA ASP A 376 -6.36 0.79 18.93
C ASP A 376 -6.66 2.26 18.57
N GLU A 377 -6.42 2.66 17.31
CA GLU A 377 -6.71 4.01 16.80
C GLU A 377 -8.19 4.25 16.47
N SER A 378 -9.10 4.15 17.44
CA SER A 378 -10.54 4.37 17.16
C SER A 378 -11.24 5.37 18.08
N ALA A 379 -10.51 6.34 18.60
CA ALA A 379 -11.09 7.52 19.27
C ALA A 379 -11.45 8.68 18.31
N THR A 380 -11.14 8.60 17.02
CA THR A 380 -11.39 9.71 16.06
C THR A 380 -12.48 9.33 15.04
N ASN A 381 -13.65 9.96 15.21
CA ASN A 381 -14.75 9.97 14.24
C ASN A 381 -14.38 10.76 12.96
N ALA A 382 -13.42 10.27 12.17
CA ALA A 382 -13.14 10.79 10.84
C ALA A 382 -13.01 9.61 9.87
N SER A 383 -13.85 9.61 8.83
CA SER A 383 -13.85 8.56 7.80
C SER A 383 -12.57 8.70 6.96
N PRO A 384 -11.53 7.86 7.14
CA PRO A 384 -10.19 8.10 6.58
C PRO A 384 -10.18 7.99 5.05
N LEU A 385 -11.17 7.29 4.50
CA LEU A 385 -11.27 7.00 3.08
C LEU A 385 -11.79 8.18 2.24
N ALA A 386 -12.53 9.12 2.82
CA ALA A 386 -13.04 10.28 2.09
C ALA A 386 -11.93 11.32 1.83
N GLU A 387 -10.95 11.43 2.73
CA GLU A 387 -9.78 12.28 2.53
C GLU A 387 -8.81 11.70 1.49
N ILE A 388 -8.59 10.39 1.50
CA ILE A 388 -7.75 9.70 0.50
C ILE A 388 -8.35 9.81 -0.91
N GLU A 389 -9.68 9.69 -1.06
CA GLU A 389 -10.36 9.82 -2.36
C GLU A 389 -10.35 11.27 -2.90
N SER A 390 -10.21 12.26 -2.01
CA SER A 390 -10.03 13.68 -2.38
C SER A 390 -8.60 13.99 -2.87
N GLN A 391 -7.61 13.25 -2.37
CA GLN A 391 -6.19 13.38 -2.74
C GLN A 391 -5.84 12.62 -4.04
N LEU A 392 -6.69 11.68 -4.46
CA LEU A 392 -6.51 10.87 -5.69
C LEU A 392 -7.16 11.45 -6.95
N ARG A 393 -7.76 12.65 -6.88
CA ARG A 393 -8.26 13.32 -8.10
C ARG A 393 -7.11 14.00 -8.85
N PRO A 394 -6.96 13.78 -10.17
CA PRO A 394 -5.96 14.53 -10.95
C PRO A 394 -6.32 16.02 -10.91
N ARG A 395 -5.37 16.83 -10.43
CA ARG A 395 -5.43 18.29 -10.47
C ARG A 395 -5.28 18.73 -11.94
N PRO A 396 -6.17 19.58 -12.51
CA PRO A 396 -5.95 20.06 -13.86
C PRO A 396 -4.83 21.10 -13.85
N ASP A 397 -3.77 20.76 -14.59
CA ASP A 397 -2.72 21.57 -15.21
C ASP A 397 -2.18 22.82 -14.48
N GLY A 398 -0.92 22.72 -14.05
CA GLY A 398 -0.01 23.83 -13.74
C GLY A 398 1.44 23.40 -14.02
N PRO A 399 2.34 24.30 -14.48
CA PRO A 399 3.47 23.92 -15.33
C PRO A 399 4.66 23.32 -14.56
N ALA A 400 5.22 22.27 -15.17
CA ALA A 400 6.61 21.78 -15.18
C ALA A 400 7.43 21.80 -13.88
N GLY A 401 7.74 20.59 -13.37
CA GLY A 401 8.83 20.40 -12.41
C GLY A 401 8.75 19.14 -11.55
N GLY A 402 8.15 18.04 -12.03
CA GLY A 402 8.17 16.74 -11.35
C GLY A 402 8.34 15.66 -12.41
N GLN A 403 9.36 14.81 -12.26
CA GLN A 403 9.61 13.70 -13.18
C GLN A 403 8.34 12.86 -13.31
N SER A 404 7.66 13.03 -14.44
CA SER A 404 6.72 12.04 -14.94
C SER A 404 7.48 10.72 -14.96
N THR A 405 6.94 9.66 -14.37
CA THR A 405 7.46 8.30 -14.52
C THR A 405 7.47 8.01 -16.02
N ALA A 406 8.59 8.27 -16.68
CA ALA A 406 8.68 8.27 -18.12
C ALA A 406 8.42 6.85 -18.59
N ASP A 407 7.61 6.69 -19.64
CA ASP A 407 7.41 5.41 -20.28
C ASP A 407 8.81 4.84 -20.64
N PRO A 408 9.21 3.64 -20.19
CA PRO A 408 10.52 3.09 -20.51
C PRO A 408 10.70 2.88 -22.03
N TYR A 409 9.60 2.77 -22.78
CA TYR A 409 9.58 2.73 -24.24
C TYR A 409 9.37 4.11 -24.89
N SER A 410 9.47 5.20 -24.13
CA SER A 410 9.42 6.55 -24.69
C SER A 410 10.58 6.75 -25.65
N LEU A 411 10.26 7.19 -26.88
CA LEU A 411 11.27 7.33 -27.93
C LEU A 411 12.22 8.48 -27.61
N GLN A 412 13.53 8.23 -27.74
CA GLN A 412 14.53 9.27 -27.62
C GLN A 412 14.44 10.23 -28.82
N SER A 413 14.61 11.54 -28.58
CA SER A 413 14.67 12.50 -29.67
C SER A 413 15.98 12.36 -30.45
N PHE A 414 15.94 12.67 -31.75
CA PHE A 414 17.13 12.61 -32.61
C PHE A 414 18.27 13.51 -32.10
N GLU A 415 17.93 14.67 -31.54
CA GLU A 415 18.87 15.61 -30.93
C GLU A 415 19.62 14.98 -29.75
N ALA A 416 18.91 14.31 -28.84
CA ALA A 416 19.53 13.64 -27.70
C ALA A 416 20.41 12.48 -28.15
N TRP A 417 19.99 11.72 -29.17
CA TRP A 417 20.82 10.66 -29.75
C TRP A 417 22.11 11.21 -30.36
N LYS A 418 22.03 12.32 -31.12
CA LYS A 418 23.21 12.92 -31.76
C LYS A 418 24.19 13.46 -30.71
N GLN A 419 23.69 14.07 -29.64
CA GLN A 419 24.51 14.51 -28.50
C GLN A 419 25.22 13.33 -27.84
N ALA A 420 24.51 12.24 -27.55
CA ALA A 420 25.07 11.03 -26.96
C ALA A 420 26.10 10.34 -27.87
N SER A 421 25.86 10.31 -29.18
CA SER A 421 26.74 9.69 -30.18
C SER A 421 27.98 10.54 -30.49
N SER A 422 27.89 11.86 -30.26
CA SER A 422 29.01 12.79 -30.41
C SER A 422 29.91 12.88 -29.17
N ALA A 423 29.45 12.34 -28.03
CA ALA A 423 30.30 12.16 -26.87
C ALA A 423 31.39 11.13 -27.23
N THR A 424 32.66 11.50 -27.04
CA THR A 424 33.78 10.53 -27.11
C THR A 424 33.42 9.32 -26.25
N PRO A 425 33.59 8.07 -26.73
CA PRO A 425 33.24 6.92 -25.92
C PRO A 425 33.99 7.06 -24.58
N PRO A 426 33.32 6.97 -23.43
CA PRO A 426 34.04 6.80 -22.19
C PRO A 426 34.93 5.57 -22.39
N ALA A 427 36.20 5.69 -22.01
CA ALA A 427 37.12 4.55 -22.03
C ALA A 427 36.39 3.32 -21.44
N PRO A 428 36.58 2.10 -22.01
CA PRO A 428 35.90 0.93 -21.50
C PRO A 428 36.09 0.88 -19.99
N PRO A 429 35.01 0.69 -19.19
CA PRO A 429 35.20 0.55 -17.77
C PRO A 429 36.17 -0.60 -17.59
N ALA A 430 37.32 -0.30 -16.96
CA ALA A 430 38.22 -1.34 -16.52
C ALA A 430 37.39 -2.40 -15.80
N PRO A 431 37.69 -3.71 -15.94
CA PRO A 431 37.00 -4.74 -15.16
C PRO A 431 36.97 -4.22 -13.72
N GLN A 432 35.76 -3.97 -13.20
CA GLN A 432 35.57 -3.33 -11.91
C GLN A 432 36.21 -4.26 -10.89
N ARG A 433 37.47 -3.93 -10.53
CA ARG A 433 38.06 -4.41 -9.31
C ARG A 433 37.07 -3.99 -8.21
N PRO A 434 36.75 -4.88 -7.25
CA PRO A 434 35.99 -4.44 -6.08
C PRO A 434 36.68 -3.18 -5.55
N MET A 435 35.97 -2.04 -5.61
CA MET A 435 36.50 -0.78 -5.13
C MET A 435 36.84 -1.00 -3.67
N ALA A 436 38.12 -0.80 -3.32
CA ALA A 436 38.52 -0.81 -1.93
C ALA A 436 37.65 0.23 -1.18
N PRO A 437 37.11 -0.11 0.00
CA PRO A 437 36.25 0.80 0.73
C PRO A 437 36.99 2.11 1.01
N THR A 438 36.31 3.23 0.77
CA THR A 438 36.81 4.55 1.13
C THR A 438 36.69 4.70 2.65
N THR A 439 37.81 4.57 3.36
CA THR A 439 37.84 4.75 4.81
C THR A 439 37.68 6.22 5.17
N LEU A 440 36.72 6.52 6.04
CA LEU A 440 36.43 7.85 6.57
C LEU A 440 37.10 8.01 7.96
N ILE A 441 37.52 9.23 8.28
CA ILE A 441 37.97 9.60 9.64
C ILE A 441 36.89 10.39 10.40
N PRO A 442 36.90 10.42 11.74
CA PRO A 442 35.90 11.15 12.52
C PRO A 442 35.79 12.62 12.09
N GLY A 443 34.57 13.07 11.82
CA GLY A 443 34.25 14.43 11.35
C GLY A 443 34.39 14.64 9.85
N GLN A 444 34.95 13.69 9.09
CA GLN A 444 35.09 13.79 7.64
C GLN A 444 33.71 13.77 6.96
N THR A 445 33.53 14.68 5.98
CA THR A 445 32.34 14.77 5.16
C THR A 445 32.67 14.45 3.72
N VAL A 446 31.85 13.62 3.08
CA VAL A 446 31.93 13.26 1.67
C VAL A 446 30.57 13.54 1.02
N GLU A 447 30.59 14.07 -0.19
CA GLU A 447 29.38 14.22 -1.00
C GLU A 447 28.99 12.88 -1.61
N LEU A 448 27.73 12.50 -1.45
CA LEU A 448 27.24 11.22 -1.96
C LEU A 448 26.88 11.35 -3.44
N PRO A 449 27.30 10.40 -4.28
CA PRO A 449 26.89 10.38 -5.68
C PRO A 449 25.37 10.24 -5.79
N GLU A 450 24.79 10.71 -6.88
CA GLU A 450 23.33 10.70 -7.09
C GLU A 450 22.74 9.28 -6.98
N MET A 451 23.49 8.24 -7.41
CA MET A 451 23.09 6.84 -7.27
C MET A 451 23.05 6.36 -5.81
N ALA A 452 23.87 6.89 -4.91
CA ALA A 452 23.77 6.62 -3.48
C ALA A 452 22.49 7.17 -2.86
N GLN A 453 21.84 8.15 -3.50
CA GLN A 453 20.57 8.66 -3.02
C GLN A 453 19.42 7.68 -3.30
N GLN A 454 19.56 6.83 -4.32
CA GLN A 454 18.56 5.82 -4.71
C GLN A 454 18.52 4.65 -3.73
N GLY A 455 19.61 4.36 -3.02
CA GLY A 455 19.67 3.29 -2.04
C GLY A 455 21.06 3.13 -1.43
N LEU A 456 21.10 3.07 -0.10
CA LEU A 456 22.27 2.77 0.72
C LEU A 456 21.99 1.54 1.57
N LEU A 457 22.85 0.55 1.48
CA LEU A 457 22.93 -0.54 2.44
C LEU A 457 23.94 -0.17 3.52
N ILE A 458 23.46 -0.01 4.74
CA ILE A 458 24.26 0.21 5.94
C ILE A 458 24.48 -1.15 6.57
N THR A 459 25.73 -1.48 6.88
CA THR A 459 26.13 -2.72 7.54
C THR A 459 27.05 -2.37 8.70
N PHE A 460 26.63 -2.64 9.91
CA PHE A 460 27.43 -2.48 11.12
C PHE A 460 27.92 -3.85 11.57
N THR A 461 29.23 -4.05 11.60
CA THR A 461 29.88 -5.30 12.04
C THR A 461 30.57 -5.03 13.36
N PHE A 462 30.41 -5.92 14.35
CA PHE A 462 30.98 -5.76 15.68
C PHE A 462 31.10 -7.12 16.42
N ALA A 463 31.85 -7.15 17.52
CA ALA A 463 32.00 -8.30 18.41
C ALA A 463 32.32 -7.85 19.85
N GLY A 464 32.37 -8.80 20.78
CA GLY A 464 32.80 -8.57 22.18
C GLY A 464 31.67 -8.15 23.13
N ALA A 465 30.69 -7.40 22.63
CA ALA A 465 29.47 -7.02 23.34
C ALA A 465 28.31 -6.90 22.35
N ASP A 466 27.06 -6.91 22.85
CA ASP A 466 25.89 -6.67 22.01
C ASP A 466 25.58 -5.18 21.90
N ALA A 467 25.21 -4.74 20.70
CA ALA A 467 24.79 -3.38 20.39
C ALA A 467 23.71 -3.39 19.30
N ASP A 468 22.81 -2.43 19.35
CA ASP A 468 21.71 -2.27 18.41
C ASP A 468 21.92 -1.07 17.50
N LEU A 469 21.70 -1.25 16.21
CA LEU A 469 21.69 -0.21 15.20
C LEU A 469 20.34 0.53 15.20
N THR A 470 20.36 1.85 15.27
CA THR A 470 19.19 2.71 15.22
C THR A 470 19.36 3.82 14.18
N LEU A 471 18.25 4.28 13.60
CA LEU A 471 18.22 5.40 12.67
C LEU A 471 17.27 6.48 13.18
N LEU A 472 17.73 7.72 13.32
CA LEU A 472 16.87 8.87 13.64
C LEU A 472 16.75 9.75 12.40
N LEU A 473 15.53 9.92 11.90
CA LEU A 473 15.25 10.79 10.78
C LEU A 473 14.79 12.14 11.32
N THR A 474 15.43 13.21 10.88
CA THR A 474 15.22 14.52 11.50
C THR A 474 14.93 15.62 10.49
N GLY A 475 14.23 16.64 10.97
CA GLY A 475 14.08 17.92 10.28
C GLY A 475 15.39 18.72 10.17
N ARG A 476 15.30 19.96 9.68
CA ARG A 476 16.46 20.87 9.56
C ARG A 476 17.06 21.26 10.92
N ASP A 477 16.21 21.30 11.93
CA ASP A 477 16.51 21.60 13.32
C ASP A 477 17.20 20.44 14.06
N GLY A 478 17.34 19.28 13.42
CA GLY A 478 17.98 18.11 14.01
C GLY A 478 17.09 17.36 15.00
N ARG A 479 15.78 17.64 15.00
CA ARG A 479 14.80 16.93 15.82
C ARG A 479 14.01 15.91 15.01
N VAL A 480 13.70 14.78 15.66
CA VAL A 480 12.73 13.80 15.17
C VAL A 480 11.35 14.46 15.18
N ILE A 481 10.59 14.29 14.10
CA ILE A 481 9.34 15.03 13.88
C ILE A 481 8.14 14.27 14.45
N GLY A 482 8.17 12.95 14.39
CA GLY A 482 7.21 12.04 15.02
C GLY A 482 7.86 10.71 15.35
N ASP A 483 7.23 9.90 16.19
CA ASP A 483 7.78 8.61 16.64
C ASP A 483 8.10 7.68 15.45
N GLU A 484 7.35 7.79 14.35
CA GLU A 484 7.54 7.06 13.09
C GLU A 484 8.89 7.32 12.39
N ASP A 485 9.55 8.41 12.73
CA ASP A 485 10.85 8.83 12.19
C ASP A 485 12.02 8.32 13.04
N PHE A 486 11.74 7.56 14.10
CA PHE A 486 12.74 6.84 14.88
C PHE A 486 12.70 5.34 14.57
N VAL A 487 13.74 4.82 13.93
CA VAL A 487 13.84 3.42 13.50
C VAL A 487 14.76 2.64 14.45
N PHE A 488 14.22 1.62 15.07
CA PHE A 488 14.91 0.73 16.02
C PHE A 488 14.29 -0.66 15.96
N TYR A 489 14.79 -1.64 16.71
CA TYR A 489 14.37 -3.04 16.55
C TYR A 489 12.85 -3.28 16.69
N ASN A 490 12.14 -2.53 17.56
CA ASN A 490 10.66 -2.63 17.70
C ASN A 490 9.89 -1.79 16.67
N GLN A 491 10.55 -0.86 15.99
CA GLN A 491 9.99 -0.10 14.88
C GLN A 491 10.97 -0.13 13.71
N PRO A 492 11.08 -1.28 13.01
CA PRO A 492 12.19 -1.53 12.10
C PRO A 492 12.07 -0.76 10.79
N SER A 493 11.03 0.05 10.57
CA SER A 493 10.92 0.88 9.37
C SER A 493 10.12 2.14 9.61
N THR A 494 10.41 3.18 8.84
CA THR A 494 9.57 4.38 8.81
C THR A 494 8.26 4.12 8.06
N ALA A 495 7.23 4.94 8.31
CA ALA A 495 5.89 4.81 7.73
C ALA A 495 5.84 4.82 6.18
N GLN A 496 6.91 5.28 5.51
CA GLN A 496 7.03 5.30 4.04
C GLN A 496 8.12 4.35 3.50
N GLY A 497 8.75 3.53 4.35
CA GLY A 497 9.76 2.55 3.96
C GLY A 497 11.09 3.15 3.46
N ALA A 498 11.28 4.47 3.60
CA ALA A 498 12.48 5.15 3.14
C ALA A 498 13.72 4.83 4.00
N ALA A 499 13.53 4.36 5.22
CA ALA A 499 14.58 3.80 6.06
C ALA A 499 14.05 2.56 6.78
N ARG A 500 14.82 1.47 6.79
CA ARG A 500 14.42 0.20 7.40
C ARG A 500 15.62 -0.58 7.93
N LEU A 501 15.52 -1.13 9.13
CA LEU A 501 16.41 -2.17 9.66
C LEU A 501 16.08 -3.52 9.01
N LEU A 502 17.13 -4.23 8.61
CA LEU A 502 17.06 -5.55 7.97
C LEU A 502 17.38 -6.69 8.95
N GLY A 503 17.69 -6.34 10.21
CA GLY A 503 17.92 -7.28 11.30
C GLY A 503 19.41 -7.52 11.59
N LYS A 504 19.63 -8.19 12.72
CA LYS A 504 20.93 -8.59 13.26
C LYS A 504 21.14 -10.08 13.03
N GLN A 505 22.29 -10.46 12.48
CA GLN A 505 22.64 -11.85 12.16
C GLN A 505 24.07 -12.16 12.60
N PRO A 506 24.35 -13.36 13.13
CA PRO A 506 25.71 -13.79 13.42
C PRO A 506 26.43 -14.20 12.12
N GLU A 507 27.65 -13.67 11.91
CA GLU A 507 28.54 -14.02 10.80
C GLU A 507 29.92 -14.41 11.33
N GLY A 508 30.11 -15.70 11.59
CA GLY A 508 31.34 -16.22 12.19
C GLY A 508 31.50 -15.70 13.63
N PRO A 509 32.65 -15.08 14.00
CA PRO A 509 32.86 -14.53 15.33
C PRO A 509 32.24 -13.13 15.53
N PHE A 510 31.62 -12.56 14.50
CA PHE A 510 31.05 -11.21 14.52
C PHE A 510 29.53 -11.23 14.49
N LEU A 511 28.91 -10.19 15.05
CA LEU A 511 27.51 -9.83 14.82
C LEU A 511 27.47 -8.76 13.72
N VAL A 512 26.50 -8.92 12.82
CA VAL A 512 26.30 -8.00 11.69
C VAL A 512 24.85 -7.53 11.71
N GLU A 513 24.66 -6.22 11.82
CA GLU A 513 23.36 -5.58 11.73
C GLU A 513 23.26 -4.70 10.51
N ARG A 514 22.13 -4.77 9.81
CA ARG A 514 21.95 -4.11 8.51
C ARG A 514 20.76 -3.17 8.50
N ALA A 515 20.87 -2.09 7.74
CA ALA A 515 19.77 -1.19 7.44
C ALA A 515 19.80 -0.76 5.97
N ALA A 516 18.64 -0.49 5.38
CA ALA A 516 18.49 0.10 4.06
C ALA A 516 17.93 1.52 4.18
N VAL A 517 18.53 2.48 3.48
CA VAL A 517 18.08 3.88 3.42
C VAL A 517 17.97 4.34 1.98
N HIS A 518 16.81 4.87 1.60
CA HIS A 518 16.48 5.45 0.30
C HIS A 518 16.35 6.97 0.44
N LEU A 519 17.47 7.70 0.37
CA LEU A 519 17.51 9.15 0.59
C LEU A 519 16.64 9.96 -0.39
N ALA A 520 16.44 9.46 -1.61
CA ALA A 520 15.58 10.06 -2.61
C ALA A 520 14.08 9.88 -2.30
N ALA A 521 13.73 8.85 -1.52
CA ALA A 521 12.36 8.58 -1.08
C ALA A 521 11.99 9.31 0.22
N LEU A 522 12.96 9.98 0.88
CA LEU A 522 12.69 10.75 2.08
C LEU A 522 11.77 11.94 1.80
N PRO A 523 10.67 12.12 2.56
CA PRO A 523 9.86 13.31 2.53
C PRO A 523 10.69 14.60 2.58
N GLY A 524 10.27 15.62 1.83
CA GLY A 524 11.03 16.87 1.72
C GLY A 524 11.24 17.64 3.03
N HIS A 525 10.47 17.32 4.08
CA HIS A 525 10.64 17.87 5.43
C HIS A 525 11.74 17.16 6.24
N LEU A 526 12.10 15.92 5.89
CA LEU A 526 13.23 15.20 6.47
C LEU A 526 14.51 15.62 5.76
N HIS A 527 15.48 16.07 6.54
CA HIS A 527 16.70 16.67 6.05
C HIS A 527 17.94 15.91 6.47
N ARG A 528 17.85 15.03 7.47
CA ARG A 528 18.96 14.20 7.93
C ARG A 528 18.49 12.81 8.32
N VAL A 529 19.39 11.84 8.17
CA VAL A 529 19.30 10.50 8.75
C VAL A 529 20.54 10.29 9.58
N ILE A 530 20.34 10.11 10.88
CA ILE A 530 21.39 9.88 11.85
C ILE A 530 21.47 8.37 12.08
N VAL A 531 22.66 7.81 11.92
CA VAL A 531 22.94 6.40 12.14
C VAL A 531 23.64 6.27 13.49
N SER A 532 23.01 5.57 14.42
CA SER A 532 23.50 5.39 15.79
C SER A 532 23.56 3.93 16.20
N ILE A 533 24.41 3.67 17.20
CA ILE A 533 24.51 2.38 17.87
C ILE A 533 24.27 2.57 19.36
N ASN A 534 23.67 1.56 19.98
CA ASN A 534 23.22 1.59 21.36
C ASN A 534 23.64 0.28 22.05
N MET A 535 24.31 0.38 23.19
CA MET A 535 24.69 -0.79 23.97
C MET A 535 23.48 -1.35 24.72
N ASP A 536 23.40 -2.68 24.86
CA ASP A 536 22.39 -3.32 25.69
C ASP A 536 22.44 -2.79 27.13
N VAL A 537 21.30 -2.29 27.60
CA VAL A 537 21.16 -1.67 28.92
C VAL A 537 21.36 -2.69 30.04
N GLU A 538 20.93 -3.94 29.85
CA GLU A 538 20.93 -4.99 30.87
C GLU A 538 22.34 -5.50 31.20
N THR A 539 23.25 -5.45 30.23
CA THR A 539 24.63 -5.93 30.41
C THR A 539 25.51 -4.96 31.20
N GLY A 540 25.12 -3.68 31.27
CA GLY A 540 25.95 -2.60 31.85
C GLY A 540 27.23 -2.30 31.07
N LEU A 541 27.40 -2.87 29.86
CA LEU A 541 28.57 -2.67 29.03
C LEU A 541 28.52 -1.31 28.31
N THR A 542 29.68 -0.87 27.83
CA THR A 542 29.89 0.43 27.17
C THR A 542 30.45 0.22 25.77
N CYS A 543 30.48 1.26 24.94
CA CYS A 543 31.08 1.17 23.60
C CYS A 543 32.58 0.80 23.65
N GLY A 544 33.24 0.91 24.81
CA GLY A 544 34.60 0.41 25.02
C GLY A 544 34.72 -1.12 25.03
N ALA A 545 33.62 -1.85 25.19
CA ALA A 545 33.59 -3.32 25.11
C ALA A 545 33.39 -3.84 23.68
N LEU A 546 33.01 -2.97 22.74
CA LEU A 546 32.88 -3.32 21.33
C LEU A 546 34.28 -3.50 20.72
N THR A 547 34.42 -4.57 19.97
CA THR A 547 35.60 -4.87 19.15
C THR A 547 35.16 -4.98 17.70
N HIS A 548 36.05 -4.61 16.78
CA HIS A 548 35.77 -4.66 15.33
C HIS A 548 34.56 -3.81 14.89
N SER A 549 34.21 -2.75 15.63
CA SER A 549 33.06 -1.88 15.39
C SER A 549 33.22 -1.06 14.11
N THR A 550 32.78 -1.62 12.99
CA THR A 550 32.96 -1.03 11.66
C THR A 550 31.62 -0.81 10.98
N LEU A 551 31.35 0.43 10.58
CA LEU A 551 30.23 0.82 9.76
C LEU A 551 30.65 0.80 8.29
N HIS A 552 29.97 0.01 7.48
CA HIS A 552 30.05 0.05 6.03
C HIS A 552 28.76 0.62 5.44
N MET A 553 28.90 1.56 4.50
CA MET A 553 27.79 2.06 3.69
C MET A 553 28.09 1.74 2.24
N GLN A 554 27.20 0.99 1.60
CA GLN A 554 27.34 0.58 0.21
C GLN A 554 26.23 1.19 -0.63
N SER A 555 26.62 1.83 -1.74
CA SER A 555 25.70 2.28 -2.78
C SER A 555 25.50 1.22 -3.86
N ALA A 556 24.38 1.32 -4.58
CA ALA A 556 24.07 0.51 -5.75
C ALA A 556 25.11 0.61 -6.89
N ASP A 557 25.88 1.70 -6.96
CA ASP A 557 26.95 1.88 -7.94
C ASP A 557 28.28 1.18 -7.57
N GLY A 558 28.31 0.49 -6.43
CA GLY A 558 29.49 -0.22 -5.92
C GLY A 558 30.41 0.64 -5.05
N SER A 559 30.11 1.93 -4.85
CA SER A 559 30.83 2.76 -3.89
C SER A 559 30.62 2.23 -2.48
N VAL A 560 31.71 2.05 -1.74
CA VAL A 560 31.70 1.63 -0.33
C VAL A 560 32.44 2.65 0.50
N TRP A 561 31.80 3.12 1.57
CA TRP A 561 32.41 3.93 2.61
C TRP A 561 32.52 3.10 3.88
N ALA A 562 33.67 3.17 4.56
CA ALA A 562 33.90 2.46 5.80
C ALA A 562 34.30 3.45 6.90
N PHE A 563 33.78 3.26 8.10
CA PHE A 563 34.15 4.04 9.27
C PHE A 563 34.29 3.11 10.47
N GLU A 564 35.44 3.18 11.13
CA GLU A 564 35.67 2.46 12.39
C GLU A 564 35.21 3.34 13.55
N ALA A 565 34.17 2.88 14.25
CA ALA A 565 33.63 3.58 15.40
C ALA A 565 34.65 3.59 16.54
N PRO A 566 34.92 4.74 17.19
CA PRO A 566 35.88 4.81 18.27
C PRO A 566 35.40 4.02 19.49
N ALA A 567 36.27 3.21 20.08
CA ALA A 567 36.00 2.59 21.37
C ALA A 567 36.08 3.66 22.48
N ASP A 568 35.02 3.81 23.27
CA ASP A 568 35.03 4.73 24.42
C ASP A 568 34.31 4.09 25.62
N PRO A 569 35.03 3.87 26.74
CA PRO A 569 34.50 3.19 27.92
C PRO A 569 33.51 4.03 28.73
N LYS A 570 33.24 5.29 28.34
CA LYS A 570 32.35 6.20 29.06
C LYS A 570 30.98 6.36 28.42
N ILE A 571 30.78 5.84 27.22
CA ILE A 571 29.57 6.06 26.44
C ILE A 571 28.82 4.74 26.21
N ARG A 572 27.50 4.85 26.18
CA ARG A 572 26.57 3.71 26.01
C ARG A 572 25.72 3.83 24.74
N ALA A 573 25.76 4.99 24.08
CA ALA A 573 25.21 5.18 22.74
C ALA A 573 26.15 6.09 21.94
N MET A 574 26.18 5.90 20.62
CA MET A 574 27.03 6.69 19.72
C MET A 574 26.34 6.96 18.39
N VAL A 575 26.44 8.19 17.90
CA VAL A 575 26.18 8.51 16.49
C VAL A 575 27.46 8.27 15.70
N ILE A 576 27.38 7.32 14.77
CA ILE A 576 28.50 6.85 13.94
C ILE A 576 28.52 7.50 12.55
N ALA A 577 27.37 7.92 12.04
CA ALA A 577 27.30 8.69 10.81
C ALA A 577 26.05 9.58 10.75
N GLU A 578 26.15 10.71 10.03
CA GLU A 578 24.99 11.49 9.59
C GLU A 578 24.94 11.57 8.07
N LEU A 579 23.79 11.29 7.49
CA LEU A 579 23.44 11.59 6.10
C LEU A 579 22.61 12.87 6.14
N TYR A 580 23.00 13.93 5.42
CA TYR A 580 22.24 15.19 5.46
C TYR A 580 22.16 15.88 4.10
N ARG A 581 21.03 16.53 3.85
CA ARG A 581 20.79 17.31 2.64
C ARG A 581 21.39 18.70 2.79
N HIS A 582 22.31 19.05 1.91
CA HIS A 582 23.00 20.34 1.86
C HIS A 582 22.62 21.09 0.58
N THR A 583 22.22 22.35 0.70
CA THR A 583 21.93 23.20 -0.47
C THR A 583 23.23 23.81 -1.00
N THR A 584 23.52 23.60 -2.28
CA THR A 584 24.63 24.24 -3.01
C THR A 584 24.07 25.18 -4.06
N GLY A 585 24.93 26.02 -4.67
CA GLY A 585 24.52 26.91 -5.75
C GLY A 585 24.01 26.19 -7.02
N GLN A 586 24.23 24.88 -7.14
CA GLN A 586 23.79 24.05 -8.28
C GLN A 586 22.58 23.16 -7.94
N GLY A 587 22.13 23.13 -6.68
CA GLY A 587 21.01 22.28 -6.23
C GLY A 587 21.23 21.68 -4.83
N ALA A 588 20.28 20.87 -4.37
CA ALA A 588 20.40 20.15 -3.11
C ALA A 588 21.16 18.82 -3.32
N VAL A 589 22.23 18.60 -2.56
CA VAL A 589 23.04 17.38 -2.59
C VAL A 589 23.03 16.69 -1.23
N TRP A 590 23.15 15.37 -1.20
CA TRP A 590 23.29 14.62 0.05
C TRP A 590 24.76 14.46 0.40
N LYS A 591 25.09 14.62 1.68
CA LYS A 591 26.44 14.43 2.22
C LYS A 591 26.40 13.38 3.31
N LEU A 592 27.41 12.51 3.32
CA LEU A 592 27.71 11.59 4.40
C LEU A 592 28.79 12.23 5.28
N ARG A 593 28.60 12.21 6.59
CA ARG A 593 29.63 12.60 7.55
C ARG A 593 29.80 11.50 8.57
N ALA A 594 31.04 11.03 8.72
CA ALA A 594 31.39 10.11 9.78
C ALA A 594 31.50 10.85 11.11
N LEU A 595 30.91 10.29 12.15
CA LEU A 595 30.87 10.87 13.50
C LEU A 595 31.27 9.79 14.52
N GLY A 596 31.71 10.21 15.69
CA GLY A 596 31.97 9.30 16.81
C GLY A 596 31.48 9.93 18.11
N GLN A 597 30.36 10.65 18.03
CA GLN A 597 29.83 11.40 19.15
C GLN A 597 29.05 10.44 20.04
N GLY A 598 29.39 10.39 21.33
CA GLY A 598 28.81 9.46 22.29
C GLY A 598 28.02 10.12 23.40
N TRP A 599 27.10 9.35 23.99
CA TRP A 599 26.28 9.72 25.14
C TRP A 599 26.51 8.70 26.27
N ALA A 600 26.85 9.21 27.46
CA ALA A 600 27.01 8.39 28.66
C ALA A 600 25.67 7.80 29.14
N ASP A 601 24.59 8.58 29.02
CA ASP A 601 23.23 8.22 29.43
C ASP A 601 22.55 7.24 28.45
N GLY A 602 23.28 6.67 27.50
CA GLY A 602 22.76 5.66 26.58
C GLY A 602 21.75 6.20 25.58
N LEU A 603 20.84 5.32 25.13
CA LEU A 603 19.84 5.66 24.12
C LEU A 603 18.95 6.82 24.58
N ASP A 604 18.56 6.86 25.85
CA ASP A 604 17.69 7.91 26.41
C ASP A 604 18.33 9.31 26.31
N GLY A 605 19.65 9.40 26.51
CA GLY A 605 20.39 10.65 26.32
C GLY A 605 20.43 11.09 24.86
N LEU A 606 20.66 10.14 23.95
CA LEU A 606 20.70 10.38 22.51
C LEU A 606 19.31 10.80 21.98
N ALA A 607 18.26 10.06 22.33
CA ALA A 607 16.87 10.30 21.97
C ALA A 607 16.40 11.70 22.41
N ARG A 608 16.62 12.06 23.69
CA ARG A 608 16.28 13.40 24.21
C ARG A 608 17.03 14.52 23.49
N SER A 609 18.29 14.29 23.11
CA SER A 609 19.07 15.29 22.36
C SER A 609 18.51 15.56 20.96
N HIS A 610 17.76 14.61 20.41
CA HIS A 610 17.06 14.70 19.13
C HIS A 610 15.56 14.91 19.27
N GLY A 611 15.08 15.30 20.45
CA GLY A 611 13.69 15.71 20.67
C GLY A 611 12.67 14.59 20.78
N VAL A 612 13.11 13.34 20.99
CA VAL A 612 12.24 12.21 21.31
C VAL A 612 11.94 12.23 22.81
N GLU A 613 10.66 12.19 23.18
CA GLU A 613 10.23 11.99 24.57
C GLU A 613 10.34 10.49 24.89
N VAL A 614 11.10 10.16 25.94
CA VAL A 614 11.31 8.78 26.42
C VAL A 614 10.78 8.75 27.84
N ASP A 615 9.70 7.99 28.06
CA ASP A 615 9.04 7.80 29.36
C ASP A 615 9.63 6.64 30.16
#